data_AF-X1PBL3-F1
#
_entry.id   AF-X1PBL3-F1
#
_cell.length_a   1.000
_cell.length_b   1.000
_cell.length_c   1.000
_cell.angle_alpha   90.00
_cell.angle_beta   90.00
_cell.angle_gamma   90.00
#
_symmetry.space_group_name_H-M   'P 1'
#
loop_
_entity.id
_entity.type
_entity.pdbx_description
1 polymer ?
#
loop_
_entity_poly.entity_id
_entity_poly.type
_entity_poly.pdbx_seq_one_letter_code
_entity_poly.pdbx_strand_id
1 'polypeptide(L)' 'VSYFEWLQNKRSEFWDLEEVDNKLHKKIVNAYERVRDTAKEFKTDWRTGAYIVALRRLETVYKERGIFP' A
#
# COMPACT_ATOMS: atom_id res chain seq x y z
N VAL A 1 6.12 9.45 1.00
CA VAL A 1 7.32 10.09 0.43
C VAL A 1 8.60 9.36 0.84
N SER A 2 8.81 9.03 2.13
CA SER A 2 9.98 8.26 2.61
C SER A 2 10.28 6.96 1.85
N TYR A 3 9.25 6.21 1.42
CA TYR A 3 9.43 5.04 0.57
C TYR A 3 10.05 5.37 -0.80
N PHE A 4 9.63 6.48 -1.42
CA PHE A 4 10.19 6.92 -2.70
C PHE A 4 11.59 7.49 -2.54
N GLU A 5 11.88 8.17 -1.44
CA GLU A 5 13.23 8.60 -1.07
C GLU A 5 14.16 7.39 -0.93
N TRP A 6 13.76 6.35 -0.18
CA TRP A 6 14.51 5.11 -0.06
C TRP A 6 14.77 4.45 -1.43
N LEU A 7 13.75 4.42 -2.30
CA LEU A 7 13.88 3.81 -3.63
C LEU A 7 14.82 4.59 -4.56
N GLN A 8 14.74 5.92 -4.52
CA GLN A 8 15.65 6.83 -5.22
C GLN A 8 17.09 6.64 -4.77
N ASN A 9 17.33 6.62 -3.45
CA ASN A 9 18.65 6.39 -2.87
C ASN A 9 19.23 5.02 -3.26
N LYS A 10 18.41 3.97 -3.30
CA LYS A 10 18.83 2.63 -3.71
C LYS A 10 19.29 2.57 -5.18
N ARG A 11 18.81 3.49 -6.03
CA ARG A 11 19.11 3.53 -7.46
C ARG A 11 20.03 4.68 -7.86
N SER A 12 20.41 5.54 -6.91
CA SER A 12 21.13 6.79 -7.17
C SER A 12 20.42 7.67 -8.21
N GLU A 13 19.09 7.68 -8.18
CA GLU A 13 18.24 8.46 -9.08
C GLU A 13 17.59 9.61 -8.31
N PHE A 14 17.38 10.74 -8.97
CA PHE A 14 16.56 11.84 -8.47
C PHE A 14 15.39 12.06 -9.41
N TRP A 15 14.20 12.14 -8.84
CA TRP A 15 12.98 12.44 -9.58
C TRP A 15 12.57 13.88 -9.32
N ASP A 16 11.92 14.50 -10.29
CA ASP A 16 11.32 15.81 -10.09
C ASP A 16 10.10 15.72 -9.14
N LEU A 17 9.67 16.88 -8.64
CA LEU A 17 8.55 16.97 -7.70
C LEU A 17 7.25 16.44 -8.32
N GLU A 18 7.02 16.71 -9.61
CA GLU A 18 5.80 16.32 -10.32
C GLU A 18 5.71 14.80 -10.49
N GLU A 19 6.82 14.13 -10.77
CA GLU A 19 6.92 12.68 -10.84
C GLU A 19 6.66 12.04 -9.47
N VAL A 20 7.26 12.58 -8.41
CA VAL A 20 7.02 12.11 -7.04
C VAL A 20 5.55 12.27 -6.66
N ASP A 21 4.94 13.42 -6.95
CA ASP A 21 3.55 13.71 -6.61
C ASP A 21 2.58 12.82 -7.42
N ASN A 22 2.80 12.68 -8.73
CA ASN A 22 2.03 11.77 -9.58
C ASN A 22 2.09 10.31 -9.10
N LYS A 23 3.28 9.83 -8.70
CA LYS A 23 3.44 8.49 -8.13
C LYS A 23 2.75 8.36 -6.78
N LEU A 24 2.81 9.40 -5.94
CA LEU A 24 2.15 9.43 -4.64
C LEU A 24 0.64 9.40 -4.79
N HIS A 25 0.09 10.25 -5.65
CA HIS A 25 -1.34 10.33 -5.94
C HIS A 25 -1.88 8.97 -6.37
N LYS A 26 -1.25 8.33 -7.37
CA LYS A 26 -1.61 6.97 -7.82
C LYS A 26 -1.58 5.95 -6.67
N LYS A 27 -0.56 5.99 -5.80
CA LYS A 27 -0.46 5.09 -4.63
C LYS A 27 -1.59 5.30 -3.63
N ILE A 28 -1.93 6.55 -3.31
CA ILE A 28 -2.96 6.91 -2.33
C ILE A 28 -4.34 6.55 -2.87
N VAL A 29 -4.67 6.92 -4.11
CA VAL A 29 -5.96 6.61 -4.74
C VAL A 29 -6.20 5.10 -4.77
N ASN A 30 -5.20 4.33 -5.23
CA ASN A 30 -5.30 2.88 -5.23
C ASN A 30 -5.45 2.28 -3.82
N ALA A 31 -4.85 2.90 -2.80
CA ALA A 31 -5.03 2.47 -1.41
C ALA A 31 -6.44 2.77 -0.89
N TYR A 32 -6.94 3.97 -1.18
CA TYR A 32 -8.30 4.38 -0.85
C TYR A 32 -9.34 3.45 -1.48
N GLU A 33 -9.22 3.15 -2.77
CA GLU A 33 -10.15 2.27 -3.48
C GLU A 33 -10.22 0.88 -2.84
N ARG A 34 -9.07 0.28 -2.52
CA ARG A 34 -9.03 -1.01 -1.81
C ARG A 34 -9.74 -0.97 -0.47
N VAL A 35 -9.55 0.10 0.31
CA VAL A 35 -10.21 0.25 1.62
C VAL A 35 -11.71 0.44 1.44
N ARG A 36 -12.12 1.32 0.52
CA ARG A 36 -13.54 1.57 0.19
C ARG A 36 -14.24 0.26 -0.19
N ASP A 37 -13.63 -0.50 -1.09
CA ASP A 37 -14.24 -1.71 -1.64
C ASP A 37 -14.28 -2.81 -0.58
N THR A 38 -13.25 -2.94 0.25
CA THR A 38 -13.23 -3.88 1.39
C THR A 38 -14.26 -3.49 2.47
N ALA A 39 -14.38 -2.21 2.82
CA ALA A 39 -15.37 -1.75 3.77
C ALA A 39 -16.80 -2.05 3.28
N LYS A 40 -17.06 -1.88 1.98
CA LYS A 40 -18.33 -2.27 1.35
C LYS A 40 -18.55 -3.79 1.34
N GLU A 41 -17.53 -4.56 0.95
CA GLU A 41 -17.55 -6.03 0.89
C GLU A 41 -17.94 -6.64 2.25
N PHE A 42 -17.30 -6.15 3.32
CA PHE A 42 -17.50 -6.66 4.68
C PHE A 42 -18.57 -5.93 5.48
N LYS A 43 -19.18 -4.88 4.92
CA LYS A 43 -20.17 -4.02 5.60
C LYS A 43 -19.63 -3.46 6.93
N THR A 44 -18.41 -2.94 6.90
CA THR A 44 -17.72 -2.37 8.07
C THR A 44 -17.45 -0.89 7.88
N ASP A 45 -17.04 -0.22 8.96
CA ASP A 45 -16.53 1.15 8.86
C ASP A 45 -15.16 1.20 8.16
N TRP A 46 -14.76 2.39 7.71
CA TRP A 46 -13.53 2.62 6.95
C TRP A 46 -12.26 2.22 7.71
N ARG A 47 -12.21 2.41 9.03
CA ARG A 47 -11.05 2.05 9.83
C ARG A 47 -10.92 0.53 9.88
N THR A 48 -12.01 -0.18 10.14
CA THR A 48 -12.02 -1.65 10.12
C THR A 48 -11.67 -2.20 8.74
N GLY A 49 -12.24 -1.64 7.67
CA GLY A 49 -11.89 -1.99 6.29
C GLY A 49 -10.39 -1.83 5.98
N ALA A 50 -9.75 -0.76 6.49
CA ALA A 50 -8.32 -0.55 6.34
C ALA A 50 -7.48 -1.63 7.04
N TYR A 51 -7.87 -2.04 8.25
CA TYR A 51 -7.22 -3.14 8.95
C TYR A 51 -7.38 -4.47 8.21
N ILE A 52 -8.57 -4.76 7.65
CA ILE A 52 -8.81 -5.97 6.86
C ILE A 52 -7.88 -6.00 5.63
N VAL A 53 -7.74 -4.89 4.90
CA VAL A 53 -6.80 -4.78 3.77
C VAL A 53 -5.36 -5.07 4.19
N ALA A 54 -4.93 -4.51 5.33
CA ALA A 54 -3.58 -4.72 5.85
C ALA A 54 -3.34 -6.20 6.23
N LEU A 55 -4.27 -6.81 6.96
CA LEU A 55 -4.17 -8.20 7.40
C LEU A 55 -4.23 -9.19 6.25
N ARG A 56 -5.13 -8.99 5.27
CA ARG A 56 -5.19 -9.81 4.04
C ARG A 56 -3.85 -9.82 3.32
N ARG A 57 -3.21 -8.66 3.20
CA ARG A 57 -1.89 -8.57 2.54
C ARG A 57 -0.81 -9.33 3.30
N LEU A 58 -0.80 -9.27 4.63
CA LEU A 58 0.12 -10.05 5.44
C LEU A 58 -0.15 -11.54 5.29
N GLU A 59 -1.42 -11.95 5.41
CA GLU A 59 -1.85 -13.34 5.25
C GLU A 59 -1.39 -13.94 3.92
N THR A 60 -1.56 -13.23 2.79
CA THR A 60 -1.07 -13.68 1.49
C THR A 60 0.43 -13.93 1.50
N VAL A 61 1.22 -12.99 2.02
CA VAL A 61 2.70 -13.12 2.07
C VAL A 61 3.12 -14.30 2.96
N TYR A 62 2.47 -14.49 4.10
CA TYR A 62 2.75 -15.62 4.99
C TYR A 62 2.36 -16.96 4.38
N LYS A 63 1.23 -17.03 3.65
CA LYS A 63 0.83 -18.25 2.93
C LYS A 63 1.80 -18.60 1.80
N GLU A 64 2.28 -17.60 1.07
CA GLU A 64 3.22 -17.81 -0.05
C GLU A 64 4.62 -18.19 0.42
N ARG A 65 5.12 -17.57 1.49
CA ARG A 65 6.49 -17.79 1.98
C ARG A 65 6.61 -18.89 3.03
N GLY A 66 5.48 -19.30 3.63
CA GLY A 66 5.46 -20.12 4.82
C GLY A 66 5.97 -19.35 6.05
N ILE A 67 5.91 -20.01 7.21
CA ILE A 67 6.56 -19.54 8.44
C ILE A 67 7.72 -20.50 8.70
N PHE A 68 8.94 -19.99 8.49
CA PHE A 68 10.20 -20.71 8.64
C PHE A 68 11.02 -20.00 9.74
N PRO A 69 11.71 -20.70 10.65
CA PRO A 69 13.11 -20.43 10.85
C PRO A 69 13.93 -21.03 9.72
#